data_AF-A0A8S1ZKZ2-F1
#
_entry.id   AF-A0A8S1ZKZ2-F1
#
_cell.length_a   1.000
_cell.length_b   1.000
_cell.length_c   1.000
_cell.angle_alpha   90.00
_cell.angle_beta   90.00
_cell.angle_gamma   90.00
#
_symmetry.space_group_name_H-M   'P 1'
#
loop_
_entity.id
_entity.type
_entity.pdbx_description
1 polymer ?
#
loop_
_entity_poly.entity_id
_entity_poly.type
_entity_poly.pdbx_seq_one_letter_code
_entity_poly.pdbx_strand_id
1 'polypeptide(L)'
;METNKQCNAIVLHWLSNSVTETLQNYVLQAETAHKAWEDLRRRFVPCVDFKIYELLQRLATLRQGGDSVGEYFGKLSKAWMELSEFDPVQECKCGGCGCESTKRAKEAREKERRYAFLMGLNKEFDYVRMKIMNKKNPPSVHEAYEMVVRSESIMKWNRS
;
A
#
# COMPACT_ATOMS: atom_id res chain seq x y z
N MET A 1 -33.23 18.79 23.57
CA MET A 1 -31.96 18.59 24.31
C MET A 1 -31.71 17.11 24.61
N GLU A 2 -32.71 16.32 24.99
CA GLU A 2 -32.64 14.85 25.18
C GLU A 2 -32.00 14.08 24.01
N THR A 3 -32.40 14.40 22.78
CA THR A 3 -32.01 13.67 21.56
C THR A 3 -30.52 13.75 21.27
N ASN A 4 -29.87 14.88 21.57
CA ASN A 4 -28.43 15.05 21.36
C ASN A 4 -27.62 14.14 22.30
N LYS A 5 -28.01 14.03 23.57
CA LYS A 5 -27.35 13.15 24.55
C LYS A 5 -27.48 11.68 24.18
N GLN A 6 -28.66 11.26 23.71
CA GLN A 6 -28.89 9.89 23.25
C GLN A 6 -28.05 9.54 22.02
N CYS A 7 -28.01 10.42 21.00
CA CYS A 7 -27.15 10.24 19.84
C CYS A 7 -25.67 10.13 20.24
N ASN A 8 -25.22 10.98 21.17
CA ASN A 8 -23.84 10.99 21.65
C ASN A 8 -23.45 9.66 22.31
N ALA A 9 -24.32 9.13 23.17
CA ALA A 9 -24.12 7.84 23.84
C ALA A 9 -24.06 6.66 22.85
N ILE A 10 -24.93 6.66 21.83
CA ILE A 10 -24.93 5.63 20.78
C ILE A 10 -23.63 5.68 19.98
N VAL A 11 -23.18 6.86 19.57
CA VAL A 11 -21.94 7.00 18.80
C VAL A 11 -20.72 6.64 19.66
N LEU A 12 -20.69 7.00 20.94
CA LEU A 12 -19.63 6.57 21.87
C LEU A 12 -19.58 5.04 21.98
N HIS A 13 -20.74 4.39 22.07
CA HIS A 13 -20.82 2.93 22.13
C HIS A 13 -20.28 2.30 20.83
N TRP A 14 -20.70 2.79 19.66
CA TRP A 14 -20.17 2.32 18.37
C TRP A 14 -18.66 2.54 18.25
N LEU A 15 -18.15 3.70 18.64
CA LEU A 15 -16.72 3.99 18.65
C LEU A 15 -15.96 3.04 19.57
N SER A 16 -16.47 2.78 20.78
CA SER A 16 -15.84 1.86 21.73
C SER A 16 -15.77 0.44 21.15
N ASN A 17 -16.86 -0.08 20.59
CA ASN A 17 -16.87 -1.41 19.99
C ASN A 17 -16.02 -1.52 18.71
N SER A 18 -15.60 -0.40 18.12
CA SER A 18 -14.78 -0.37 16.90
C SER A 18 -13.27 -0.25 17.18
N VAL A 19 -12.87 -0.15 18.45
CA VAL A 19 -11.46 -0.06 18.86
C VAL A 19 -11.07 -1.22 19.76
N THR A 20 -9.75 -1.43 19.92
CA THR A 20 -9.21 -2.46 20.81
C THR A 20 -9.59 -2.19 22.27
N GLU A 21 -9.60 -3.23 23.11
CA GLU A 21 -9.95 -3.12 24.55
C GLU A 21 -9.16 -2.03 25.27
N THR A 22 -7.89 -1.83 24.90
CA THR A 22 -7.03 -0.77 25.46
C THR A 22 -7.54 0.65 25.16
N LEU A 23 -8.22 0.85 24.03
CA LEU A 23 -8.76 2.14 23.60
C LEU A 23 -10.25 2.29 23.97
N GLN A 24 -10.96 1.19 24.20
CA GLN A 24 -12.37 1.19 24.62
C GLN A 24 -12.59 2.04 25.88
N ASN A 25 -11.79 1.79 26.92
CA ASN A 25 -11.88 2.52 28.18
C ASN A 25 -11.60 4.02 28.00
N TYR A 26 -10.68 4.38 27.09
CA TYR A 26 -10.39 5.77 26.77
C TYR A 26 -11.58 6.45 26.08
N VAL A 27 -12.20 5.77 25.11
CA VAL A 27 -13.38 6.29 24.39
C VAL A 27 -14.58 6.46 25.32
N LEU A 28 -14.84 5.49 26.19
CA LEU A 28 -15.98 5.52 27.12
C LEU A 28 -15.87 6.60 28.21
N GLN A 29 -14.66 7.05 28.52
CA GLN A 29 -14.41 8.15 29.48
C GLN A 29 -14.54 9.54 28.87
N ALA A 30 -14.66 9.66 27.55
CA ALA A 30 -14.79 10.95 26.89
C ALA A 30 -16.17 11.58 27.13
N GLU A 31 -16.21 12.89 27.39
CA GLU A 31 -17.47 13.61 27.63
C GLU A 31 -18.44 13.59 26.43
N THR A 32 -17.90 13.48 25.21
CA THR A 32 -18.69 13.37 23.98
C THR A 32 -17.97 12.50 22.96
N ALA A 33 -18.74 11.85 22.07
CA ALA A 33 -18.24 11.14 20.91
C ALA A 33 -17.34 12.02 20.02
N HIS A 34 -17.68 13.31 19.90
CA HIS A 34 -16.87 14.24 19.11
C HIS A 34 -15.47 14.43 19.73
N LYS A 35 -15.38 14.61 21.05
CA LYS A 35 -14.08 14.69 21.75
C LYS A 35 -13.31 13.38 21.65
N ALA A 36 -13.98 12.24 21.86
CA ALA A 36 -13.37 10.92 21.69
C ALA A 36 -12.76 10.75 20.29
N TRP A 37 -13.52 11.11 19.26
CA TRP A 37 -13.08 11.03 17.87
C TRP A 37 -11.91 11.99 17.58
N GLU A 38 -11.98 13.25 18.01
CA GLU A 38 -10.89 14.20 17.79
C GLU A 38 -9.58 13.77 18.47
N ASP A 39 -9.66 13.19 19.66
CA ASP A 39 -8.49 12.68 20.37
C ASP A 39 -7.88 11.46 19.67
N LEU A 40 -8.71 10.49 19.27
CA LEU A 40 -8.27 9.36 18.44
C LEU A 40 -7.62 9.86 17.14
N ARG A 41 -8.28 10.80 16.46
CA ARG A 41 -7.77 11.39 15.22
C ARG A 41 -6.41 12.04 15.43
N ARG A 42 -6.26 12.91 16.45
CA ARG A 42 -4.99 13.58 16.76
C ARG A 42 -3.88 12.61 17.12
N ARG A 43 -4.22 11.53 17.82
CA ARG A 43 -3.24 10.53 18.25
C ARG A 43 -2.78 9.62 17.12
N PHE A 44 -3.70 9.22 16.22
CA PHE A 44 -3.41 8.18 15.23
C PHE A 44 -3.20 8.70 13.80
N VAL A 45 -3.70 9.88 13.41
CA VAL A 45 -3.44 10.43 12.06
C VAL A 45 -1.95 10.68 11.82
N PRO A 46 -1.18 11.33 12.72
CA PRO A 46 0.28 11.45 12.56
C PRO A 46 0.98 10.09 12.50
N CYS A 47 0.45 9.07 13.20
CA CYS A 47 0.98 7.71 13.12
C CYS A 47 0.71 7.05 11.76
N VAL A 48 -0.43 7.31 11.12
CA VAL A 48 -0.72 6.84 9.76
C VAL A 48 0.24 7.47 8.76
N ASP A 49 0.43 8.78 8.80
CA ASP A 49 1.37 9.46 7.90
C ASP A 49 2.82 8.97 8.12
N PHE A 50 3.23 8.78 9.37
CA PHE A 50 4.52 8.20 9.69
C PHE A 50 4.65 6.77 9.15
N LYS A 51 3.58 5.96 9.25
CA LYS A 51 3.58 4.59 8.74
C LYS A 51 3.69 4.56 7.21
N ILE A 52 2.98 5.44 6.52
CA ILE A 52 3.11 5.63 5.07
C ILE A 52 4.55 6.02 4.72
N TYR A 53 5.12 6.99 5.42
CA TYR A 53 6.51 7.41 5.21
C TYR A 53 7.51 6.26 5.39
N GLU A 54 7.40 5.50 6.48
CA GLU A 54 8.25 4.33 6.75
C GLU A 54 8.16 3.30 5.61
N LEU A 55 6.94 3.01 5.13
CA LEU A 55 6.70 2.06 4.04
C LEU A 55 7.26 2.58 2.71
N LEU A 56 7.09 3.87 2.41
CA LEU A 56 7.67 4.50 1.21
C LEU A 56 9.20 4.47 1.24
N GLN A 57 9.81 4.76 2.40
CA GLN A 57 11.25 4.69 2.58
C GLN A 57 11.74 3.25 2.35
N ARG A 58 11.08 2.26 2.97
CA ARG A 58 11.39 0.84 2.80
C ARG A 58 11.32 0.41 1.34
N LEU A 59 10.27 0.81 0.62
CA LEU A 59 10.11 0.54 -0.81
C LEU A 59 11.22 1.19 -1.65
N ALA A 60 11.60 2.44 -1.33
CA ALA A 60 12.63 3.18 -2.05
C ALA A 60 14.04 2.58 -1.86
N THR A 61 14.31 1.98 -0.70
CA THR A 61 15.61 1.37 -0.38
C THR A 61 15.70 -0.13 -0.70
N LEU A 62 14.58 -0.80 -0.98
CA LEU A 62 14.56 -2.23 -1.26
C LEU A 62 15.34 -2.55 -2.55
N ARG A 63 16.27 -3.49 -2.46
CA ARG A 63 17.10 -3.97 -3.58
C ARG A 63 17.09 -5.49 -3.57
N GLN A 64 17.28 -6.10 -4.73
CA GLN A 64 17.40 -7.55 -4.87
C GLN A 64 18.58 -8.09 -4.06
N GLY A 65 19.78 -7.52 -4.26
CA GLY A 65 20.96 -7.93 -3.48
C GLY A 65 21.26 -9.42 -3.68
N GLY A 66 21.38 -10.16 -2.57
CA GLY A 66 21.62 -11.61 -2.59
C GLY A 66 20.36 -12.48 -2.74
N ASP A 67 19.17 -11.88 -2.74
CA ASP A 67 17.92 -12.62 -2.88
C ASP A 67 17.70 -13.11 -4.32
N SER A 68 16.96 -14.20 -4.48
CA SER A 68 16.35 -14.54 -5.77
C SER A 68 15.35 -13.46 -6.21
N VAL A 69 15.08 -13.39 -7.51
CA VAL A 69 14.06 -12.48 -8.07
C VAL A 69 12.69 -12.70 -7.40
N GLY A 70 12.35 -13.96 -7.10
CA GLY A 70 11.12 -14.34 -6.40
C GLY A 70 11.02 -13.78 -4.99
N GLU A 71 12.06 -13.95 -4.17
CA GLU A 71 12.12 -13.44 -2.80
C GLU A 71 12.08 -11.91 -2.77
N TYR A 72 12.85 -11.25 -3.65
CA TYR A 72 12.84 -9.80 -3.80
C TYR A 72 11.45 -9.28 -4.17
N PHE A 73 10.79 -9.90 -5.14
CA PHE A 73 9.43 -9.53 -5.54
C PHE A 73 8.44 -9.74 -4.39
N GLY A 74 8.55 -10.84 -3.65
CA GLY A 74 7.70 -11.10 -2.47
C GLY A 74 7.84 -10.02 -1.39
N LYS A 75 9.06 -9.54 -1.13
CA LYS A 75 9.31 -8.43 -0.18
C LYS A 75 8.65 -7.13 -0.65
N LEU A 76 8.70 -6.82 -1.95
CA LEU A 76 8.00 -5.68 -2.54
C LEU A 76 6.47 -5.82 -2.46
N SER A 77 5.93 -6.97 -2.85
CA SER A 77 4.49 -7.25 -2.80
C SER A 77 3.93 -7.08 -1.41
N LYS A 78 4.64 -7.58 -0.39
CA LYS A 78 4.27 -7.41 1.01
C LYS A 78 4.22 -5.93 1.41
N ALA A 79 5.27 -5.16 1.07
CA ALA A 79 5.31 -3.73 1.39
C ALA A 79 4.23 -2.92 0.65
N TRP A 80 3.92 -3.25 -0.60
CA TRP A 80 2.82 -2.62 -1.35
C TRP A 80 1.44 -2.96 -0.81
N MET A 81 1.25 -4.17 -0.29
CA MET A 81 0.01 -4.60 0.35
C MET A 81 -0.19 -3.84 1.66
N GLU A 82 0.83 -3.80 2.52
CA GLU A 82 0.83 -2.99 3.75
C GLU A 82 0.55 -1.51 3.43
N LEU A 83 1.21 -0.93 2.42
CA LEU A 83 0.97 0.47 2.04
C LEU A 83 -0.46 0.71 1.56
N SER A 84 -1.09 -0.24 0.87
CA SER A 84 -2.46 -0.07 0.39
C SER A 84 -3.52 -0.04 1.50
N GLU A 85 -3.20 -0.52 2.70
CA GLU A 85 -4.08 -0.41 3.87
C GLU A 85 -4.13 1.04 4.39
N PHE A 86 -3.03 1.78 4.29
CA PHE A 86 -2.91 3.15 4.79
C PHE A 86 -3.10 4.21 3.70
N ASP A 87 -2.75 3.90 2.46
CA ASP A 87 -2.82 4.79 1.30
C ASP A 87 -3.54 4.10 0.11
N PRO A 88 -4.87 3.85 0.24
CA PRO A 88 -5.65 3.21 -0.81
C PRO A 88 -5.81 4.12 -2.03
N VAL A 89 -5.87 3.52 -3.22
CA VAL A 89 -6.22 4.27 -4.43
C VAL A 89 -7.64 4.78 -4.28
N GLN A 90 -7.81 6.10 -4.32
CA GLN A 90 -9.10 6.75 -4.13
C GLN A 90 -10.11 6.28 -5.19
N GLU A 91 -11.20 5.70 -4.71
CA GLU A 91 -12.32 5.33 -5.55
C GLU A 91 -13.24 6.53 -5.77
N CYS A 92 -13.80 6.63 -6.97
CA CYS A 92 -14.79 7.67 -7.22
C CYS A 92 -16.04 7.43 -6.40
N LYS A 93 -16.51 8.49 -5.72
CA LYS A 93 -17.75 8.51 -4.94
C LYS A 93 -19.02 8.34 -5.79
N CYS A 94 -18.87 8.23 -7.11
CA CYS A 94 -19.95 8.20 -8.08
C CYS A 94 -20.67 6.85 -8.21
N GLY A 95 -20.45 5.88 -7.30
CA GLY A 95 -21.24 4.65 -7.21
C GLY A 95 -21.29 3.83 -8.49
N GLY A 96 -20.20 3.13 -8.83
CA GLY A 96 -20.17 2.20 -9.97
C GLY A 96 -19.82 2.80 -11.33
N CYS A 97 -19.42 4.07 -11.39
CA CYS A 97 -18.96 4.69 -12.62
C CYS A 97 -17.47 4.37 -12.87
N GLY A 98 -17.16 3.84 -14.06
CA GLY A 98 -15.81 3.61 -14.56
C GLY A 98 -15.09 4.91 -14.92
N CYS A 99 -15.05 5.85 -13.98
CA CYS A 99 -14.46 7.17 -14.19
C CYS A 99 -13.00 7.05 -14.62
N GLU A 100 -12.63 7.91 -15.57
CA GLU A 100 -11.28 7.93 -16.10
C GLU A 100 -10.24 8.29 -15.02
N SER A 101 -10.63 9.04 -13.99
CA SER A 101 -9.76 9.43 -12.87
C SER A 101 -9.30 8.23 -12.03
N THR A 102 -10.20 7.35 -11.58
CA THR A 102 -9.82 6.15 -10.83
C THR A 102 -9.01 5.19 -11.71
N LYS A 103 -9.35 5.07 -13.00
CA LYS A 103 -8.54 4.27 -13.95
C LYS A 103 -7.11 4.81 -14.04
N ARG A 104 -6.94 6.11 -14.29
CA ARG A 104 -5.63 6.78 -14.35
C ARG A 104 -4.85 6.63 -13.04
N ALA A 105 -5.51 6.71 -11.88
CA ALA A 105 -4.87 6.53 -10.58
C ALA A 105 -4.36 5.09 -10.38
N LYS A 106 -5.15 4.08 -10.77
CA LYS A 106 -4.73 2.66 -10.75
C LYS A 106 -3.54 2.42 -11.70
N GLU A 107 -3.59 2.97 -12.91
CA GLU A 107 -2.50 2.89 -13.88
C GLU A 107 -1.22 3.57 -13.40
N ALA A 108 -1.33 4.73 -12.75
CA ALA A 108 -0.20 5.43 -12.16
C ALA A 108 0.45 4.59 -11.04
N ARG A 109 -0.35 4.04 -10.12
CA ARG A 109 0.16 3.17 -9.06
C ARG A 109 0.84 1.92 -9.61
N GLU A 110 0.26 1.29 -10.63
CA GLU A 110 0.85 0.13 -11.29
C GLU A 110 2.19 0.48 -11.96
N LYS A 111 2.27 1.65 -12.59
CA LYS A 111 3.50 2.18 -13.19
C LYS A 111 4.59 2.42 -12.14
N GLU A 112 4.27 3.03 -11.01
CA GLU A 112 5.20 3.24 -9.89
C GLU A 112 5.73 1.92 -9.34
N ARG A 113 4.84 0.94 -9.10
CA ARG A 113 5.23 -0.40 -8.62
C ARG A 113 6.20 -1.09 -9.57
N ARG A 114 5.91 -1.03 -10.87
CA ARG A 114 6.81 -1.55 -11.91
C ARG A 114 8.17 -0.88 -11.88
N TYR A 115 8.22 0.44 -11.79
CA TYR A 115 9.49 1.16 -11.73
C TYR A 115 10.28 0.83 -10.48
N ALA A 116 9.64 0.77 -9.31
CA ALA A 116 10.28 0.35 -8.07
C ALA A 116 10.88 -1.05 -8.19
N PHE A 117 10.11 -2.02 -8.73
CA PHE A 117 10.62 -3.37 -9.01
C PHE A 117 11.88 -3.32 -9.88
N LEU A 118 11.80 -2.69 -11.06
CA LEU A 118 12.89 -2.62 -12.03
C LEU A 118 14.11 -1.87 -11.52
N MET A 119 13.94 -0.82 -10.70
CA MET A 119 15.05 -0.05 -10.14
C MET A 119 15.88 -0.85 -9.13
N GLY A 120 15.24 -1.70 -8.33
CA GLY A 120 15.96 -2.49 -7.33
C GLY A 120 16.55 -3.81 -7.83
N LEU A 121 16.34 -4.19 -9.10
CA LEU A 121 16.97 -5.36 -9.70
C LEU A 121 18.49 -5.21 -9.85
N ASN A 122 19.21 -6.31 -9.67
CA ASN A 122 20.65 -6.38 -9.89
C ASN A 122 21.02 -6.09 -11.36
N LYS A 123 22.25 -5.60 -11.57
CA LYS A 123 22.78 -5.23 -12.89
C LYS A 123 22.76 -6.35 -13.93
N GLU A 124 22.80 -7.61 -13.50
CA GLU A 124 22.72 -8.76 -14.42
C GLU A 124 21.40 -8.81 -15.21
N PHE A 125 20.34 -8.15 -14.71
CA PHE A 125 19.05 -8.06 -15.40
C PHE A 125 18.89 -6.82 -16.29
N ASP A 126 19.94 -6.02 -16.52
CA ASP A 126 19.87 -4.76 -17.29
C ASP A 126 19.28 -4.93 -18.68
N TYR A 127 19.63 -6.01 -19.39
CA TYR A 127 19.07 -6.30 -20.70
C TYR A 127 17.55 -6.51 -20.66
N VAL A 128 17.05 -7.29 -19.69
CA VAL A 128 15.62 -7.54 -19.52
C VAL A 128 14.90 -6.27 -19.07
N ARG A 129 15.53 -5.49 -18.18
CA ARG A 129 15.04 -4.17 -17.74
C ARG A 129 14.82 -3.24 -18.93
N MET A 130 15.82 -3.11 -19.81
CA MET A 130 15.73 -2.29 -21.03
C MET A 130 14.63 -2.81 -21.96
N LYS A 131 14.54 -4.14 -22.15
CA LYS A 131 13.49 -4.76 -22.96
C LYS A 131 12.09 -4.45 -22.42
N ILE A 132 11.89 -4.46 -21.11
CA ILE A 132 10.61 -4.11 -20.47
C ILE A 132 10.30 -2.63 -20.68
N MET A 133 11.27 -1.74 -20.49
CA MET A 133 11.10 -0.29 -20.65
C MET A 133 10.78 0.14 -22.09
N ASN A 134 11.30 -0.58 -23.09
CA ASN A 134 11.10 -0.26 -24.51
C ASN A 134 9.83 -0.86 -25.13
N LYS A 135 9.01 -1.61 -24.37
CA LYS A 135 7.74 -2.13 -24.90
C LYS A 135 6.77 -0.98 -25.19
N LYS A 136 6.19 -0.97 -26.39
CA LYS A 136 5.15 0.00 -26.82
C LYS A 136 3.98 0.05 -25.84
N ASN A 137 3.54 -1.13 -25.39
CA ASN A 137 2.57 -1.27 -24.30
C ASN A 137 3.33 -1.76 -23.07
N PRO A 138 3.44 -0.95 -22.00
CA PRO A 138 4.05 -1.38 -20.76
C PRO A 138 3.32 -2.62 -20.24
N PRO A 139 4.03 -3.67 -19.77
CA PRO A 139 3.41 -4.89 -19.25
C PRO A 139 2.59 -4.62 -17.97
N SER A 140 2.19 -5.59 -17.16
CA SER A 140 1.89 -5.38 -15.72
C SER A 140 3.15 -5.53 -14.86
N VAL A 141 3.09 -5.19 -13.58
CA VAL A 141 4.20 -5.46 -12.64
C VAL A 141 4.45 -6.97 -12.53
N HIS A 142 3.40 -7.77 -12.59
CA HIS A 142 3.47 -9.23 -12.54
C HIS A 142 4.08 -9.81 -13.82
N GLU A 143 3.66 -9.35 -15.00
CA GLU A 143 4.26 -9.75 -16.27
C GLU A 143 5.75 -9.34 -16.36
N ALA A 144 6.10 -8.16 -15.84
CA ALA A 144 7.49 -7.74 -15.73
C ALA A 144 8.30 -8.70 -14.83
N TYR A 145 7.72 -9.11 -13.70
CA TYR A 145 8.30 -10.12 -12.81
C TYR A 145 8.54 -11.45 -13.52
N GLU A 146 7.54 -12.01 -14.21
CA GLU A 146 7.67 -13.27 -14.95
C GLU A 146 8.77 -13.22 -16.01
N MET A 147 8.91 -12.09 -16.71
CA MET A 147 9.99 -11.88 -17.69
C MET A 147 11.37 -11.96 -17.06
N VAL A 148 11.55 -11.40 -15.86
CA VAL A 148 12.83 -11.39 -15.15
C VAL A 148 13.12 -12.77 -14.53
N VAL A 149 12.13 -13.43 -13.93
CA VAL A 149 12.27 -14.81 -13.42
C VAL A 149 12.69 -15.77 -14.52
N ARG A 150 12.09 -15.69 -15.71
CA ARG A 150 12.50 -16.51 -16.85
C ARG A 150 13.97 -16.29 -17.21
N SER A 151 14.44 -15.04 -17.15
CA SER A 151 15.85 -14.72 -17.38
C SER A 151 16.76 -15.29 -16.28
N GLU A 152 16.34 -15.23 -15.02
CA GLU A 152 17.10 -15.82 -13.91
C GLU A 152 17.28 -17.34 -14.10
N SER A 153 16.21 -18.05 -14.49
CA SER A 153 16.28 -19.50 -14.76
C SER A 153 17.24 -19.85 -15.90
N ILE A 154 17.24 -19.06 -16.99
CA ILE A 154 18.18 -19.26 -18.12
C ILE A 154 19.62 -19.02 -17.66
N MET A 155 19.87 -18.00 -16.84
CA MET A 155 21.20 -17.71 -16.30
C MET A 155 21.70 -18.84 -15.38
N LYS A 156 20.82 -19.40 -14.54
CA LYS A 156 21.14 -20.55 -13.69
C LYS A 156 21.46 -21.79 -14.51
N TRP A 157 20.68 -22.06 -15.55
CA TRP A 157 20.91 -23.17 -16.47
C TRP A 157 22.26 -23.05 -17.20
N ASN A 158 22.61 -21.86 -17.72
CA ASN A 158 23.89 -21.63 -18.40
C ASN A 158 25.14 -21.73 -17.49
N ARG A 159 24.96 -21.68 -16.17
CA ARG A 159 26.05 -21.78 -15.17
C ARG A 159 26.22 -23.21 -14.62
N SER A 160 25.33 -24.13 -14.99
CA SER A 160 25.36 -25.56 -14.60
C SER A 160 26.06 -26.38 -15.67
#